data_AF-A0A0N7M8Q7-F1
#
_entry.id   AF-A0A0N7M8Q7-F1
#
_cell.length_a   1.000
_cell.length_b   1.000
_cell.length_c   1.000
_cell.angle_alpha   90.00
_cell.angle_beta   90.00
_cell.angle_gamma   90.00
#
_symmetry.space_group_name_H-M   'P 1'
#
loop_
_entity.id
_entity.type
_entity.pdbx_description
1 polymer ?
#
loop_
_entity_poly.entity_id
_entity_poly.type
_entity_poly.pdbx_seq_one_letter_code
_entity_poly.pdbx_strand_id
1 'polypeptide(L)'
;MAKVALTALLALSLLGGAAQARLRPMAQSGWSSDPAYVAWRCSDFTLAIRSSALRQRAALSSAQPEIWKDPYVWVHDKSLQKRIQQAIELHPTNENDFVVDYLEAFQAVELPTPFSELELYKSDKATCLSRFGNE
;
A
#
# COMPACT_ATOMS: atom_id res chain seq x y z
N MET A 1 53.60 18.23 -12.26
CA MET A 1 52.31 18.83 -12.71
C MET A 1 51.32 17.70 -12.95
N ALA A 2 50.45 17.41 -11.98
CA ALA A 2 49.41 16.39 -12.10
C ALA A 2 48.04 17.06 -11.90
N LYS A 3 47.17 16.84 -12.88
CA LYS A 3 45.88 17.48 -13.08
C LYS A 3 44.89 17.13 -11.97
N VAL A 4 44.21 18.16 -11.48
CA VAL A 4 42.95 18.07 -10.75
C VAL A 4 41.90 17.50 -11.71
N ALA A 5 41.24 16.41 -11.31
CA ALA A 5 39.98 15.99 -11.89
C ALA A 5 38.97 15.80 -10.75
N LEU A 6 38.26 16.90 -10.47
CA LEU A 6 36.96 16.87 -9.81
C LEU A 6 36.01 16.06 -10.72
N THR A 7 35.32 15.07 -10.20
CA THR A 7 34.06 14.62 -10.82
C THR A 7 33.12 14.20 -9.71
N ALA A 8 32.09 15.03 -9.54
CA ALA A 8 31.03 14.90 -8.57
C ALA A 8 30.33 13.55 -8.73
N LEU A 9 30.33 12.75 -7.64
CA LEU A 9 29.42 11.62 -7.52
C LEU A 9 28.01 12.17 -7.37
N LEU A 10 27.21 11.93 -8.42
CA LEU A 10 25.78 12.15 -8.49
C LEU A 10 25.08 11.60 -7.22
N ALA A 11 24.54 12.49 -6.40
CA ALA A 11 23.47 12.15 -5.47
C ALA A 11 22.16 12.02 -6.25
N LEU A 12 21.83 10.80 -6.67
CA LEU A 12 20.58 10.49 -7.36
C LEU A 12 19.87 9.35 -6.62
N SER A 13 19.32 9.66 -5.44
CA SER A 13 18.50 8.69 -4.69
C SER A 13 17.65 9.33 -3.59
N LEU A 14 16.89 10.39 -3.86
CA LEU A 14 16.05 11.02 -2.81
C LEU A 14 14.64 11.48 -3.24
N LEU A 15 14.12 11.08 -4.41
CA LEU A 15 12.75 11.47 -4.80
C LEU A 15 11.66 10.44 -4.47
N GLY A 16 12.00 9.30 -3.85
CA GLY A 16 11.02 8.31 -3.36
C GLY A 16 10.89 8.21 -1.82
N GLY A 17 11.70 8.97 -1.07
CA GLY A 17 11.97 8.67 0.34
C GLY A 17 10.93 9.11 1.37
N ALA A 18 10.08 10.11 1.07
CA ALA A 18 9.23 10.72 2.10
C ALA A 18 8.00 9.85 2.46
N ALA A 19 7.25 9.35 1.48
CA ALA A 19 6.11 8.46 1.75
C ALA A 19 6.54 7.07 2.24
N GLN A 20 7.64 6.53 1.70
CA GLN A 20 8.21 5.27 2.20
C GLN A 20 8.72 5.37 3.65
N ALA A 21 9.13 6.56 4.11
CA ALA A 21 9.56 6.76 5.50
C ALA A 21 8.40 6.72 6.51
N ARG A 22 7.19 7.14 6.12
CA ARG A 22 5.99 7.08 6.99
C ARG A 22 5.32 5.70 6.96
N LEU A 23 5.42 4.99 5.84
CA LEU A 23 4.64 3.80 5.55
C LEU A 23 5.39 2.49 5.85
N ARG A 24 5.71 2.25 7.13
CA ARG A 24 6.20 0.94 7.59
C ARG A 24 5.08 -0.11 7.53
N PRO A 25 5.38 -1.41 7.35
CA PRO A 25 4.36 -2.46 7.45
C PRO A 25 3.63 -2.38 8.80
N MET A 26 2.31 -2.53 8.80
CA MET A 26 1.47 -2.39 10.01
C MET A 26 1.97 -3.29 11.13
N ALA A 27 2.29 -4.55 10.83
CA ALA A 27 2.81 -5.50 11.81
C ALA A 27 4.11 -5.05 12.50
N GLN A 28 4.84 -4.11 11.89
CA GLN A 28 6.13 -3.59 12.33
C GLN A 28 6.08 -2.10 12.74
N SER A 29 4.89 -1.47 12.76
CA SER A 29 4.76 -0.03 12.99
C SER A 29 4.90 0.38 14.45
N GLY A 30 4.83 -0.58 15.39
CA GLY A 30 4.71 -0.32 16.83
C GLY A 30 3.28 0.00 17.28
N TRP A 31 2.35 0.19 16.34
CA TRP A 31 0.94 0.53 16.58
C TRP A 31 -0.01 -0.61 16.18
N SER A 32 0.51 -1.80 15.86
CA SER A 32 -0.28 -2.95 15.39
C SER A 32 -1.27 -3.51 16.43
N SER A 33 -1.09 -3.14 17.70
CA SER A 33 -2.00 -3.45 18.80
C SER A 33 -3.09 -2.40 18.99
N ASP A 34 -2.95 -1.20 18.41
CA ASP A 34 -3.96 -0.15 18.48
C ASP A 34 -5.09 -0.42 17.46
N PRO A 35 -6.31 -0.72 17.93
CA PRO A 35 -7.43 -1.03 17.04
C PRO A 35 -7.83 0.16 16.15
N ALA A 36 -7.70 1.40 16.63
CA ALA A 36 -8.03 2.59 15.86
C ALA A 36 -7.05 2.77 14.70
N TYR A 37 -5.75 2.69 15.00
CA TYR A 37 -4.69 2.73 13.99
C TYR A 37 -4.89 1.67 12.91
N VAL A 38 -5.13 0.42 13.32
CA VAL A 38 -5.28 -0.71 12.37
C VAL A 38 -6.54 -0.57 11.52
N ALA A 39 -7.67 -0.16 12.10
CA ALA A 39 -8.91 0.03 11.36
C ALA A 39 -8.76 1.11 10.27
N TRP A 40 -8.23 2.28 10.63
CA TRP A 40 -7.99 3.37 9.69
C TRP A 40 -6.95 3.00 8.62
N ARG A 41 -5.81 2.40 9.01
CA ARG A 41 -4.81 1.91 8.04
C ARG A 41 -5.38 0.89 7.07
N CYS A 42 -6.24 -0.03 7.53
CA CYS A 42 -6.88 -1.01 6.66
C CYS A 42 -7.89 -0.37 5.69
N SER A 43 -8.63 0.66 6.14
CA SER A 43 -9.51 1.43 5.26
C SER A 43 -8.72 2.11 4.14
N ASP A 44 -7.70 2.89 4.49
CA ASP A 44 -6.84 3.60 3.54
C ASP A 44 -6.13 2.64 2.57
N PHE A 45 -5.62 1.53 3.10
CA PHE A 45 -4.98 0.47 2.31
C PHE A 45 -5.94 -0.13 1.29
N THR A 46 -7.16 -0.52 1.70
CA THR A 46 -8.14 -1.11 0.78
C THR A 46 -8.59 -0.11 -0.28
N LEU A 47 -8.70 1.17 0.06
CA LEU A 47 -8.98 2.24 -0.90
C LEU A 47 -7.84 2.39 -1.92
N ALA A 48 -6.59 2.45 -1.46
CA ALA A 48 -5.42 2.58 -2.33
C ALA A 48 -5.26 1.38 -3.27
N ILE A 49 -5.58 0.15 -2.81
CA ILE A 49 -5.59 -1.05 -3.66
C ILE A 49 -6.60 -0.89 -4.80
N ARG A 50 -7.86 -0.49 -4.52
CA ARG A 50 -8.90 -0.34 -5.55
C ARG A 50 -8.46 0.66 -6.62
N SER A 51 -7.96 1.81 -6.20
CA SER A 51 -7.49 2.87 -7.09
C SER A 51 -6.28 2.43 -7.92
N SER A 52 -5.34 1.70 -7.33
CA SER A 52 -4.13 1.26 -8.03
C SER A 52 -4.38 0.09 -8.97
N ALA A 53 -5.26 -0.84 -8.59
CA ALA A 53 -5.68 -1.96 -9.45
C ALA A 53 -6.36 -1.47 -10.73
N LEU A 54 -7.22 -0.45 -10.64
CA LEU A 54 -7.87 0.16 -11.81
C LEU A 54 -6.85 0.78 -12.77
N ARG A 55 -5.86 1.52 -12.24
CA ARG A 55 -4.79 2.13 -13.06
C ARG A 55 -3.91 1.08 -13.73
N GLN A 56 -3.51 0.06 -12.99
CA GLN A 56 -2.70 -1.04 -13.53
C GLN A 56 -3.46 -1.77 -14.65
N ARG A 57 -4.75 -2.06 -14.48
CA ARG A 57 -5.58 -2.65 -15.54
C ARG A 57 -5.67 -1.76 -16.78
N ALA A 58 -5.88 -0.47 -16.60
CA ALA A 58 -5.95 0.48 -17.71
C ALA A 58 -4.63 0.53 -18.50
N ALA A 59 -3.49 0.55 -17.80
CA ALA A 59 -2.17 0.56 -18.43
C ALA A 59 -1.82 -0.75 -19.15
N LEU A 60 -2.38 -1.87 -18.68
CA LEU A 60 -2.18 -3.20 -19.26
C LEU A 60 -3.25 -3.57 -20.31
N SER A 61 -4.19 -2.67 -20.64
CA SER A 61 -5.34 -2.96 -21.52
C SER A 61 -5.01 -3.41 -22.95
N SER A 62 -3.73 -3.39 -23.37
CA SER A 62 -3.24 -3.99 -24.61
C SER A 62 -2.68 -5.42 -24.47
N ALA A 63 -2.46 -5.92 -23.25
CA ALA A 63 -1.99 -7.26 -22.94
C ALA A 63 -3.15 -8.08 -22.31
N GLN A 64 -3.52 -9.20 -22.94
CA GLN A 64 -4.69 -10.01 -22.57
C GLN A 64 -4.73 -10.37 -21.06
N PRO A 65 -5.89 -10.24 -20.39
CA PRO A 65 -5.99 -10.35 -18.92
C PRO A 65 -6.30 -11.76 -18.38
N GLU A 66 -6.37 -12.80 -19.21
CA GLU A 66 -6.89 -14.14 -18.82
C GLU A 66 -6.10 -14.89 -17.72
N ILE A 67 -4.88 -14.48 -17.40
CA ILE A 67 -3.99 -15.25 -16.50
C ILE A 67 -4.02 -14.73 -15.05
N TRP A 68 -4.57 -13.55 -14.80
CA TRP A 68 -4.51 -12.96 -13.46
C TRP A 68 -5.73 -13.34 -12.64
N LYS A 69 -5.61 -14.37 -11.79
CA LYS A 69 -6.42 -14.44 -10.57
C LYS A 69 -6.25 -13.09 -9.89
N ASP A 70 -7.30 -12.27 -9.88
CA ASP A 70 -7.24 -10.89 -9.40
C ASP A 70 -6.75 -10.88 -7.94
N PRO A 71 -5.47 -10.52 -7.68
CA PRO A 71 -4.90 -10.65 -6.35
C PRO A 71 -5.55 -9.65 -5.38
N TYR A 72 -6.30 -8.70 -5.92
CA TYR A 72 -7.00 -7.63 -5.23
C TYR A 72 -8.44 -7.98 -4.84
N VAL A 73 -9.00 -9.11 -5.30
CA VAL A 73 -10.44 -9.43 -5.12
C VAL A 73 -10.92 -9.35 -3.67
N TRP A 74 -10.05 -9.68 -2.70
CA TRP A 74 -10.36 -9.66 -1.27
C TRP A 74 -10.79 -8.29 -0.74
N VAL A 75 -10.35 -7.18 -1.35
CA VAL A 75 -10.79 -5.83 -0.93
C VAL A 75 -12.25 -5.55 -1.29
N HIS A 76 -12.89 -6.41 -2.08
CA HIS A 76 -14.31 -6.33 -2.43
C HIS A 76 -15.21 -7.18 -1.52
N ASP A 77 -14.66 -7.92 -0.56
CA ASP A 77 -15.43 -8.67 0.43
C ASP A 77 -16.27 -7.71 1.29
N LYS A 78 -17.60 -7.80 1.17
CA LYS A 78 -18.54 -6.92 1.87
C LYS A 78 -18.48 -7.08 3.40
N SER A 79 -18.22 -8.29 3.89
CA SER A 79 -18.12 -8.57 5.33
C SER A 79 -16.86 -7.94 5.91
N LEU A 80 -15.73 -8.03 5.20
CA LEU A 80 -14.49 -7.34 5.55
C LEU A 80 -14.73 -5.82 5.65
N GLN A 81 -15.32 -5.22 4.61
CA GLN A 81 -15.58 -3.78 4.58
C GLN A 81 -16.51 -3.34 5.71
N LYS A 82 -17.55 -4.12 6.00
CA LYS A 82 -18.46 -3.85 7.11
C LYS A 82 -17.72 -3.86 8.45
N ARG A 83 -16.86 -4.85 8.71
CA ARG A 83 -16.10 -4.93 9.97
C ARG A 83 -15.07 -3.81 10.13
N ILE A 84 -14.40 -3.41 9.06
CA ILE A 84 -13.52 -2.22 9.08
C ILE A 84 -14.34 -0.98 9.44
N GLN A 85 -15.49 -0.78 8.78
CA GLN A 85 -16.35 0.38 9.03
C GLN A 85 -16.86 0.41 10.47
N GLN A 86 -17.30 -0.74 11.01
CA GLN A 86 -17.73 -0.84 12.41
C GLN A 86 -16.60 -0.51 13.39
N ALA A 87 -15.36 -0.92 13.10
CA ALA A 87 -14.21 -0.56 13.94
C ALA A 87 -13.89 0.95 13.87
N ILE A 88 -14.04 1.57 12.70
CA ILE A 88 -13.89 3.02 12.53
C ILE A 88 -14.97 3.80 13.30
N GLU A 89 -16.21 3.32 13.30
CA GLU A 89 -17.31 3.97 14.05
C GLU A 89 -17.05 4.03 15.56
N LEU A 90 -16.27 3.10 16.11
CA LEU A 90 -15.81 3.12 17.51
C LEU A 90 -14.65 4.11 17.75
N HIS A 91 -13.98 4.55 16.68
CA HIS A 91 -12.79 5.39 16.69
C HIS A 91 -12.86 6.48 15.59
N PRO A 92 -13.77 7.47 15.71
CA PRO A 92 -14.16 8.34 14.59
C PRO A 92 -13.08 9.33 14.15
N THR A 93 -12.03 9.54 14.95
CA THR A 93 -10.93 10.44 14.62
C THR A 93 -9.86 9.66 13.87
N ASN A 94 -9.61 10.03 12.61
CA ASN A 94 -8.40 9.61 11.90
C ASN A 94 -7.31 10.66 12.10
N GLU A 95 -6.29 10.36 12.90
CA GLU A 95 -5.13 11.25 13.06
C GLU A 95 -4.09 11.07 11.94
N ASN A 96 -4.21 10.01 11.14
CA ASN A 96 -3.23 9.68 10.12
C ASN A 96 -3.90 9.22 8.81
N ASP A 97 -3.97 10.13 7.84
CA ASP A 97 -4.31 9.77 6.45
C ASP A 97 -3.07 9.14 5.78
N PHE A 98 -3.18 7.85 5.41
CA PHE A 98 -2.16 7.07 4.74
C PHE A 98 -2.51 6.73 3.29
N VAL A 99 -3.67 7.17 2.77
CA VAL A 99 -4.11 6.75 1.43
C VAL A 99 -3.11 7.20 0.36
N VAL A 100 -2.60 8.43 0.48
CA VAL A 100 -1.61 9.00 -0.45
C VAL A 100 -0.30 8.22 -0.37
N ASP A 101 0.17 7.91 0.84
CA ASP A 101 1.40 7.17 1.06
C ASP A 101 1.35 5.77 0.39
N TYR A 102 0.21 5.06 0.52
CA TYR A 102 0.01 3.79 -0.19
C TYR A 102 -0.04 3.96 -1.71
N LEU A 103 -0.73 4.99 -2.20
CA LEU A 103 -0.83 5.26 -3.64
C LEU A 103 0.54 5.54 -4.25
N GLU A 104 1.41 6.26 -3.55
CA GLU A 104 2.80 6.51 -3.96
C GLU A 104 3.62 5.21 -3.93
N ALA A 105 3.52 4.43 -2.86
CA ALA A 105 4.22 3.15 -2.75
C ALA A 105 3.84 2.17 -3.87
N PHE A 106 2.56 2.11 -4.26
CA PHE A 106 2.10 1.25 -5.35
C PHE A 106 2.47 1.80 -6.74
N GLN A 107 2.66 3.12 -6.88
CA GLN A 107 3.11 3.75 -8.13
C GLN A 107 4.57 3.50 -8.44
N ALA A 108 5.40 3.30 -7.42
CA ALA A 108 6.82 3.03 -7.58
C ALA A 108 7.12 1.66 -8.25
N VAL A 109 6.10 0.83 -8.46
CA VAL A 109 6.23 -0.49 -9.07
C VAL A 109 6.20 -0.36 -10.60
N GLU A 110 7.26 -0.83 -11.25
CA GLU A 110 7.34 -0.89 -12.71
C GLU A 110 6.35 -1.92 -13.28
N LEU A 111 5.50 -1.48 -14.21
CA LEU A 111 4.61 -2.36 -14.95
C LEU A 111 5.41 -3.34 -15.84
N PRO A 112 4.95 -4.60 -16.00
CA PRO A 112 3.66 -5.15 -15.60
C PRO A 112 3.65 -5.76 -14.19
N THR A 113 4.68 -5.53 -13.37
CA THR A 113 4.77 -6.13 -12.03
C THR A 113 3.58 -5.71 -11.18
N PRO A 114 2.81 -6.64 -10.59
CA PRO A 114 1.72 -6.28 -9.72
C PRO A 114 2.26 -5.78 -8.38
N PHE A 115 1.68 -4.70 -7.86
CA PHE A 115 2.06 -4.19 -6.54
C PHE A 115 1.70 -5.16 -5.40
N SER A 116 0.94 -6.23 -5.69
CA SER A 116 0.76 -7.35 -4.76
C SER A 116 2.06 -8.06 -4.39
N GLU A 117 3.13 -7.88 -5.18
CA GLU A 117 4.44 -8.44 -4.85
C GLU A 117 5.21 -7.65 -3.77
N LEU A 118 4.79 -6.43 -3.47
CA LEU A 118 5.42 -5.62 -2.42
C LEU A 118 5.25 -6.28 -1.05
N GLU A 119 6.33 -6.33 -0.26
CA GLU A 119 6.29 -6.84 1.12
C GLU A 119 5.32 -6.03 2.00
N LEU A 120 5.27 -4.71 1.78
CA LEU A 120 4.27 -3.83 2.38
C LEU A 120 2.84 -4.35 2.12
N TYR A 121 2.50 -4.66 0.86
CA TYR A 121 1.18 -5.17 0.50
C TYR A 121 0.90 -6.51 1.20
N LYS A 122 1.85 -7.45 1.15
CA LYS A 122 1.70 -8.79 1.73
C LYS A 122 1.47 -8.73 3.24
N SER A 123 2.30 -7.97 3.96
CA SER A 123 2.19 -7.75 5.40
C SER A 123 0.86 -7.08 5.78
N ASP A 124 0.49 -6.02 5.09
CA ASP A 124 -0.66 -5.21 5.48
C ASP A 124 -1.98 -5.91 5.11
N LYS A 125 -1.99 -6.68 4.00
CA LYS A 125 -3.06 -7.63 3.70
C LYS A 125 -3.22 -8.68 4.80
N ALA A 126 -2.14 -9.32 5.23
CA ALA A 126 -2.19 -10.32 6.29
C ALA A 126 -2.75 -9.71 7.59
N THR A 127 -2.33 -8.49 7.93
CA THR A 127 -2.83 -7.76 9.10
C THR A 127 -4.34 -7.47 8.99
N CYS A 128 -4.81 -6.92 7.86
CA CYS A 128 -6.24 -6.62 7.70
C CYS A 128 -7.10 -7.89 7.69
N LEU A 129 -6.64 -8.97 7.05
CA LEU A 129 -7.38 -10.23 7.03
C LEU A 129 -7.38 -10.90 8.40
N SER A 130 -6.28 -10.86 9.15
CA SER A 130 -6.24 -11.39 10.52
C SER A 130 -7.16 -10.62 11.48
N ARG A 131 -7.41 -9.34 11.22
CA ARG A 131 -8.21 -8.47 12.11
C ARG A 131 -9.67 -8.37 11.73
N PHE A 132 -9.96 -8.39 10.43
CA PHE A 132 -11.29 -8.10 9.89
C PHE A 132 -11.75 -9.10 8.81
N GLY A 133 -10.93 -10.09 8.47
CA GLY A 133 -11.31 -11.18 7.56
C GLY A 133 -12.45 -12.03 8.11
N ASN A 134 -13.03 -12.87 7.25
CA ASN A 134 -13.88 -13.96 7.76
C ASN A 134 -12.93 -15.03 8.32
N GLU A 135 -13.23 -15.53 9.52
CA GLU A 135 -12.63 -16.79 10.02
C GLU A 135 -12.86 -17.93 9.01
#